data_AF-A0A819ZT25-F1
#
_entry.id   AF-A0A819ZT25-F1
#
_cell.length_a   1.000
_cell.length_b   1.000
_cell.length_c   1.000
_cell.angle_alpha   90.00
_cell.angle_beta   90.00
_cell.angle_gamma   90.00
#
_symmetry.space_group_name_H-M   'P 1'
#
loop_
_entity.id
_entity.type
_entity.pdbx_description
1 polymer ?
#
loop_
_entity_poly.entity_id
_entity_poly.type
_entity_poly.pdbx_seq_one_letter_code
_entity_poly.pdbx_strand_id
1 'polypeptide(L)'
;MALQGHICTVKHRNLYINNLKSFQKIIQEAPDYICVVCRLALFRNQVIPDVEQKYIKKDMSYEIKERIQSYVNSSMSIEKKWICKSCSDKIKKQQMPSRAIVNKLKVCEVPSELKKLNNLEKHLIALRLPFIKIVNLTSGKLSSRLAQKGTKGPLHCVPSDVQDTATILPRPVDTSMMVRLQLKRRLKYKAVWEEQLINPND
;
A
#
# COMPACT_ATOMS: atom_id res chain seq x y z
N MET A 1 24.76 -15.27 48.72
CA MET A 1 24.95 -15.43 47.26
C MET A 1 24.79 -14.07 46.61
N ALA A 2 25.89 -13.53 46.08
CA ALA A 2 25.96 -12.15 45.58
C ALA A 2 25.13 -11.98 44.29
N LEU A 3 24.21 -11.00 44.29
CA LEU A 3 23.61 -10.45 43.08
C LEU A 3 24.70 -9.65 42.35
N GLN A 4 25.36 -10.27 41.38
CA GLN A 4 26.21 -9.54 40.43
C GLN A 4 25.31 -8.65 39.56
N GLY A 5 25.09 -7.43 40.03
CA GLY A 5 24.55 -6.35 39.21
C GLY A 5 25.51 -6.12 38.03
N HIS A 6 25.01 -6.34 36.82
CA HIS A 6 25.77 -6.11 35.60
C HIS A 6 26.00 -4.59 35.46
N ILE A 7 27.16 -4.09 35.88
CA ILE A 7 27.53 -2.67 35.71
C ILE A 7 27.82 -2.47 34.22
N CYS A 8 26.84 -1.90 33.51
CA CYS A 8 26.97 -1.57 32.11
C CYS A 8 27.99 -0.43 31.95
N THR A 9 29.21 -0.78 31.56
CA THR A 9 30.33 0.15 31.43
C THR A 9 30.06 1.18 30.33
N VAL A 10 30.57 2.41 30.50
CA VAL A 10 30.41 3.58 29.61
C VAL A 10 30.63 3.26 28.11
N LYS A 11 31.45 2.25 27.79
CA LYS A 11 31.69 1.77 26.42
C LYS A 11 30.42 1.23 25.75
N HIS A 12 29.57 0.48 26.46
CA HIS A 12 28.30 -0.01 25.92
C HIS A 12 27.30 1.13 25.67
N ARG A 13 27.31 2.17 26.52
CA ARG A 13 26.47 3.36 26.32
C ARG A 13 26.86 4.13 25.06
N ASN A 14 28.17 4.34 24.84
CA ASN A 14 28.65 5.02 23.64
C ASN A 14 28.40 4.21 22.37
N LEU A 15 28.61 2.88 22.42
CA LEU A 15 28.28 1.98 21.32
C LEU A 15 26.79 2.03 20.98
N TYR A 16 25.91 2.00 21.99
CA TYR A 16 24.47 2.12 21.81
C TYR A 16 24.07 3.47 21.19
N ILE A 17 24.61 4.59 21.68
CA ILE A 17 24.33 5.93 21.14
C ILE A 17 24.78 6.03 19.67
N ASN A 18 25.96 5.50 19.34
CA ASN A 18 26.46 5.51 17.97
C ASN A 18 25.59 4.64 17.05
N ASN A 19 25.20 3.44 17.50
CA ASN A 19 24.30 2.57 16.75
C ASN A 19 22.92 3.20 16.56
N LEU A 20 22.40 3.90 17.57
CA LEU A 20 21.15 4.67 17.48
C LEU A 20 21.26 5.78 16.44
N LYS A 21 22.34 6.57 16.44
CA LYS A 21 22.56 7.63 15.44
C LYS A 21 22.65 7.05 14.02
N SER A 22 23.36 5.93 13.85
CA SER A 22 23.45 5.24 12.56
C SER A 22 22.08 4.72 12.11
N PHE A 23 21.33 4.08 13.01
CA PHE A 23 19.97 3.61 12.75
C PHE A 23 19.04 4.77 12.36
N GLN A 24 19.07 5.87 13.13
CA GLN A 24 18.28 7.08 12.85
C GLN A 24 18.56 7.65 11.46
N LYS A 25 19.82 7.64 11.01
CA LYS A 25 20.17 8.04 9.64
C LYS A 25 19.61 7.07 8.59
N ILE A 26 19.68 5.77 8.84
CA ILE A 26 19.18 4.74 7.92
C ILE A 26 17.66 4.84 7.77
N ILE A 27 16.91 5.03 8.86
CA ILE A 27 15.44 5.14 8.80
C ILE A 27 14.95 6.46 8.19
N GLN A 28 15.82 7.47 8.04
CA GLN A 28 15.49 8.68 7.30
C GLN A 28 15.54 8.46 5.79
N GLU A 29 16.23 7.42 5.32
CA GLU A 29 16.17 7.05 3.91
C GLU A 29 14.83 6.38 3.60
N ALA A 30 14.14 6.89 2.60
CA ALA A 30 12.95 6.29 2.04
C ALA A 30 13.27 5.68 0.65
N PRO A 31 12.46 4.72 0.18
CA PRO A 31 12.65 4.12 -1.13
C PRO A 31 12.18 5.06 -2.26
N ASP A 32 12.80 6.23 -2.40
CA ASP A 32 12.36 7.30 -3.32
C ASP A 32 12.88 7.15 -4.76
N TYR A 33 13.67 6.11 -5.02
CA TYR A 33 14.33 5.92 -6.32
C TYR A 33 13.52 4.95 -7.18
N ILE A 34 12.83 5.48 -8.17
CA ILE A 34 11.92 4.71 -9.04
C ILE A 34 12.71 4.09 -10.20
N CYS A 35 12.71 2.77 -10.30
CA CYS A 35 13.31 2.06 -11.43
C CYS A 35 12.51 2.27 -12.73
N VAL A 36 13.16 2.66 -13.83
CA VAL A 36 12.48 2.87 -15.13
C VAL A 36 11.91 1.59 -15.75
N VAL A 37 12.43 0.42 -15.39
CA VAL A 37 12.03 -0.88 -15.97
C VAL A 37 10.88 -1.53 -15.20
N CYS A 38 11.04 -1.67 -13.87
CA CYS A 38 10.07 -2.35 -13.01
C CYS A 38 9.19 -1.40 -12.19
N ARG A 39 9.49 -0.10 -12.18
CA ARG A 39 8.73 0.98 -11.49
C ARG A 39 8.54 0.80 -10.00
N LEU A 40 9.33 -0.07 -9.37
CA LEU A 40 9.43 -0.16 -7.93
C LEU A 40 10.18 1.05 -7.39
N ALA A 41 9.68 1.54 -6.26
CA ALA A 41 10.35 2.50 -5.41
C ALA A 41 11.41 1.74 -4.59
N LEU A 42 12.67 2.18 -4.65
CA LEU A 42 13.84 1.49 -4.08
C LEU A 42 14.73 2.47 -3.31
N PHE A 43 15.60 1.94 -2.45
CA PHE A 43 16.61 2.74 -1.75
C PHE A 43 17.77 3.11 -2.68
N ARG A 44 18.51 4.18 -2.31
CA ARG A 44 19.64 4.69 -3.10
C ARG A 44 20.69 3.61 -3.42
N ASN A 45 20.99 2.74 -2.45
CA ASN A 45 21.97 1.68 -2.60
C ASN A 45 21.53 0.52 -3.52
N GLN A 46 20.25 0.47 -3.92
CA GLN A 46 19.68 -0.56 -4.80
C GLN A 46 19.58 -0.13 -6.26
N VAL A 47 19.84 1.14 -6.55
CA VAL A 47 19.72 1.71 -7.89
C VAL A 47 21.06 2.16 -8.45
N ILE A 48 21.12 2.21 -9.77
CA ILE A 48 22.24 2.72 -10.56
C ILE A 48 21.71 3.94 -11.33
N PRO A 49 22.41 5.09 -11.29
CA PRO A 49 22.05 6.24 -12.10
C PRO A 49 22.30 5.95 -13.58
N ASP A 50 21.42 6.47 -14.42
CA ASP A 50 21.61 6.64 -15.87
C ASP A 50 21.64 5.35 -16.71
N VAL A 51 20.67 5.24 -17.61
CA VAL A 51 20.39 4.03 -18.41
C VAL A 51 20.80 4.21 -19.88
N GLU A 52 21.18 5.40 -20.33
CA GLU A 52 20.95 5.72 -21.74
C GLU A 52 22.02 5.20 -22.70
N GLN A 53 23.22 4.84 -22.23
CA GLN A 53 24.31 4.44 -23.16
C GLN A 53 25.07 3.15 -22.80
N LYS A 54 25.08 2.71 -21.54
CA LYS A 54 25.90 1.56 -21.12
C LYS A 54 25.27 0.18 -21.38
N TYR A 55 23.96 0.12 -21.60
CA TYR A 55 23.22 -1.14 -21.70
C TYR A 55 22.93 -1.57 -23.14
N ILE A 56 22.90 -0.64 -24.10
CA ILE A 56 22.65 -0.94 -25.51
C ILE A 56 23.97 -1.36 -26.16
N LYS A 57 24.16 -2.66 -26.38
CA LYS A 57 25.31 -3.20 -27.12
C LYS A 57 24.98 -3.31 -28.61
N LYS A 58 25.98 -3.15 -29.48
CA LYS A 58 25.80 -3.23 -30.95
C LYS A 58 25.20 -4.57 -31.39
N ASP A 59 25.54 -5.67 -30.72
CA ASP A 59 25.12 -7.03 -31.10
C ASP A 59 23.81 -7.52 -30.45
N MET A 60 23.07 -6.62 -29.79
CA MET A 60 21.78 -6.96 -29.18
C MET A 60 20.67 -7.04 -30.24
N SER A 61 19.74 -8.01 -30.10
CA SER A 61 18.61 -8.17 -31.02
C SER A 61 17.73 -6.91 -31.06
N TYR A 62 17.11 -6.69 -32.22
CA TYR A 62 16.24 -5.53 -32.44
C TYR A 62 15.09 -5.48 -31.43
N GLU A 63 14.46 -6.62 -31.11
CA GLU A 63 13.31 -6.61 -30.18
C GLU A 63 13.73 -6.25 -28.75
N ILE A 64 14.95 -6.62 -28.33
CA ILE A 64 15.47 -6.28 -27.00
C ILE A 64 15.87 -4.80 -26.98
N LYS A 65 16.50 -4.29 -28.04
CA LYS A 65 16.86 -2.86 -28.17
C LYS A 65 15.62 -1.98 -28.14
N GLU A 66 14.62 -2.26 -28.97
CA GLU A 66 13.38 -1.48 -29.06
C GLU A 66 12.63 -1.47 -27.72
N ARG A 67 12.57 -2.62 -27.03
CA ARG A 67 11.99 -2.71 -25.69
C ARG A 67 12.77 -1.90 -24.67
N ILE A 68 14.10 -2.00 -24.62
CA ILE A 68 14.95 -1.18 -23.73
C ILE A 68 14.70 0.31 -23.98
N GLN A 69 14.69 0.70 -25.25
CA GLN A 69 14.41 2.07 -25.69
C GLN A 69 13.03 2.54 -25.23
N SER A 70 12.00 1.69 -25.28
CA SER A 70 10.64 2.02 -24.83
C SER A 70 10.55 2.34 -23.33
N TYR A 71 11.40 1.74 -22.48
CA TYR A 71 11.46 2.10 -21.06
C TYR A 71 12.18 3.43 -20.84
N VAL A 72 13.31 3.61 -21.55
CA VAL A 72 14.15 4.80 -21.43
C VAL A 72 13.42 6.04 -21.94
N ASN A 73 12.72 5.92 -23.07
CA ASN A 73 11.97 6.99 -23.71
C ASN A 73 10.56 7.18 -23.12
N SER A 74 10.14 6.32 -22.17
CA SER A 74 8.89 6.57 -21.45
C SER A 74 8.98 7.94 -20.79
N SER A 75 8.03 8.81 -21.14
CA SER A 75 7.96 10.23 -20.76
C SER A 75 7.73 10.38 -19.25
N MET A 76 8.72 9.99 -18.45
CA MET A 76 8.83 10.42 -17.09
C MET A 76 9.49 11.79 -17.12
N SER A 77 8.73 12.81 -16.75
CA SER A 77 9.19 14.16 -16.39
C SER A 77 10.01 14.11 -15.10
N ILE A 78 11.01 13.23 -15.04
CA ILE A 78 11.95 13.12 -13.92
C ILE A 78 13.33 13.38 -14.50
N GLU A 79 13.98 14.43 -14.00
CA GLU A 79 15.32 14.87 -14.43
C GLU A 79 16.38 13.77 -14.33
N LYS A 80 16.18 12.76 -13.48
CA LYS A 80 17.11 11.64 -13.27
C LYS A 80 16.42 10.29 -13.38
N LYS A 81 16.89 9.46 -14.31
CA LYS A 81 16.44 8.07 -14.54
C LYS A 81 17.30 7.10 -13.73
N TRP A 82 16.65 6.16 -13.05
CA TRP A 82 17.28 5.14 -12.22
C TRP A 82 16.92 3.73 -12.69
N ILE A 83 17.84 2.79 -12.56
CA ILE A 83 17.59 1.36 -12.79
C ILE A 83 17.99 0.56 -11.55
N CYS A 84 17.15 -0.39 -11.12
CA CYS A 84 17.52 -1.27 -10.01
C CYS A 84 18.60 -2.28 -10.44
N LYS A 85 19.46 -2.66 -9.49
CA LYS A 85 20.53 -3.66 -9.72
C LYS A 85 20.01 -4.94 -10.38
N SER A 86 18.88 -5.47 -9.91
CA SER A 86 18.29 -6.71 -10.47
C SER A 86 17.87 -6.58 -11.93
N CYS A 87 17.28 -5.44 -12.33
CA CYS A 87 16.91 -5.19 -13.73
C CYS A 87 18.16 -4.98 -14.59
N SER A 88 19.14 -4.22 -14.07
CA SER A 88 20.45 -4.00 -14.71
C SER A 88 21.15 -5.32 -15.01
N ASP A 89 21.25 -6.23 -14.04
CA ASP A 89 21.95 -7.51 -14.21
C ASP A 89 21.28 -8.41 -15.25
N LYS A 90 19.94 -8.41 -15.30
CA LYS A 90 19.18 -9.16 -16.31
C LYS A 90 19.37 -8.58 -17.70
N ILE A 91 19.30 -7.25 -17.85
CA ILE A 91 19.50 -6.56 -19.12
C ILE A 91 20.93 -6.75 -19.64
N LYS A 92 21.95 -6.66 -18.77
CA LYS A 92 23.35 -6.95 -19.15
C LYS A 92 23.54 -8.36 -19.71
N LYS A 93 22.75 -9.32 -19.22
CA LYS A 93 22.69 -10.71 -19.68
C LYS A 93 21.75 -10.92 -20.88
N GLN A 94 21.23 -9.85 -21.47
CA GLN A 94 20.25 -9.90 -22.57
C GLN A 94 18.97 -10.68 -22.22
N GLN A 95 18.60 -10.71 -20.93
CA GLN A 95 17.38 -11.35 -20.44
C GLN A 95 16.35 -10.31 -20.04
N MET A 96 15.07 -10.63 -20.26
CA MET A 96 13.96 -9.80 -19.79
C MET A 96 13.86 -9.88 -18.26
N PRO A 97 13.90 -8.75 -17.52
CA PRO A 97 13.64 -8.78 -16.09
C PRO A 97 12.21 -9.26 -15.83
N SER A 98 12.03 -10.26 -14.97
CA SER A 98 10.71 -10.83 -14.67
C SER A 98 9.70 -9.81 -14.15
N ARG A 99 10.20 -8.79 -13.43
CA ARG A 99 9.40 -7.72 -12.83
C ARG A 99 9.24 -6.49 -13.74
N ALA A 100 9.61 -6.57 -15.01
CA ALA A 100 9.46 -5.45 -15.93
C ALA A 100 7.98 -5.13 -16.15
N ILE A 101 7.63 -3.83 -16.25
CA ILE A 101 6.25 -3.39 -16.47
C ILE A 101 5.62 -4.03 -17.71
N VAL A 102 6.40 -4.21 -18.78
CA VAL A 102 5.89 -4.80 -20.04
C VAL A 102 5.45 -6.25 -19.90
N ASN A 103 5.85 -6.95 -18.83
CA ASN A 103 5.41 -8.32 -18.56
C ASN A 103 3.98 -8.34 -18.00
N LYS A 104 3.09 -7.52 -18.56
CA LYS A 104 1.69 -7.34 -18.13
C LYS A 104 1.58 -6.92 -16.65
N LEU A 105 2.59 -6.21 -16.14
CA LEU A 105 2.61 -5.63 -14.79
C LEU A 105 2.27 -4.14 -14.79
N LYS A 106 1.92 -3.57 -15.96
CA LYS A 106 1.40 -2.21 -16.05
C LYS A 106 0.05 -2.16 -15.33
N VAL A 107 -0.05 -1.26 -14.34
CA VAL A 107 -1.34 -0.95 -13.72
C VAL A 107 -2.18 -0.24 -14.78
N CYS A 108 -3.30 -0.83 -15.15
CA CYS A 108 -4.29 -0.19 -16.02
C CYS A 108 -4.81 1.07 -15.32
N GLU A 109 -5.05 2.12 -16.10
CA GLU A 109 -5.71 3.29 -15.53
C GLU A 109 -7.08 2.89 -14.98
N VAL A 110 -7.41 3.44 -13.81
CA VAL A 110 -8.73 3.21 -13.23
C VAL A 110 -9.78 3.77 -14.22
N PRO A 111 -10.75 2.95 -14.66
CA PRO A 111 -11.82 3.38 -15.54
C PRO A 111 -12.52 4.63 -15.03
N SER A 112 -12.98 5.49 -15.94
CA SER A 112 -13.58 6.78 -15.61
C SER A 112 -14.83 6.65 -14.73
N GLU A 113 -15.57 5.57 -14.94
CA GLU A 113 -16.74 5.12 -14.21
C GLU A 113 -16.38 4.88 -12.74
N LEU A 114 -15.28 4.17 -12.48
CA LEU A 114 -14.81 3.85 -11.12
C LEU A 114 -14.14 5.04 -10.42
N LYS A 115 -13.54 5.97 -11.18
CA LYS A 115 -12.93 7.19 -10.63
C LYS A 115 -13.97 8.10 -9.96
N LYS A 116 -15.20 8.15 -10.50
CA LYS A 116 -16.30 8.99 -10.00
C LYS A 116 -16.92 8.47 -8.70
N LEU A 117 -16.75 7.19 -8.40
CA LEU A 117 -17.38 6.56 -7.24
C LEU A 117 -16.77 7.05 -5.92
N ASN A 118 -17.63 7.31 -4.95
CA ASN A 118 -17.22 7.58 -3.57
C ASN A 118 -16.77 6.28 -2.87
N ASN A 119 -16.27 6.39 -1.64
CA ASN A 119 -15.73 5.23 -0.91
C ASN A 119 -16.79 4.16 -0.61
N LEU A 120 -18.04 4.56 -0.36
CA LEU A 120 -19.14 3.64 -0.07
C LEU A 120 -19.53 2.88 -1.33
N GLU A 121 -19.72 3.58 -2.45
CA GLU A 121 -20.05 2.98 -3.75
C GLU A 121 -18.97 1.99 -4.18
N LYS A 122 -17.68 2.36 -4.04
CA LYS A 122 -16.55 1.45 -4.29
C LYS A 122 -16.60 0.19 -3.43
N HIS A 123 -17.04 0.32 -2.18
CA HIS A 123 -17.18 -0.81 -1.27
C HIS A 123 -18.34 -1.73 -1.70
N LEU A 124 -19.46 -1.16 -2.15
CA LEU A 124 -20.64 -1.92 -2.60
C LEU A 124 -20.35 -2.75 -3.86
N ILE A 125 -19.55 -2.22 -4.79
CA ILE A 125 -19.18 -2.95 -6.02
C ILE A 125 -17.89 -3.77 -5.89
N ALA A 126 -17.30 -3.83 -4.70
CA ALA A 126 -16.05 -4.56 -4.50
C ALA A 126 -16.32 -6.06 -4.61
N LEU A 127 -15.72 -6.72 -5.61
CA LEU A 127 -15.83 -8.17 -5.82
C LEU A 127 -15.34 -9.00 -4.62
N ARG A 128 -14.48 -8.41 -3.78
CA ARG A 128 -13.98 -9.04 -2.55
C ARG A 128 -13.88 -8.02 -1.43
N LEU A 129 -14.42 -8.37 -0.27
CA LEU A 129 -14.38 -7.57 0.95
C LEU A 129 -13.32 -8.12 1.91
N PRO A 130 -12.21 -7.39 2.13
CA PRO A 130 -11.18 -7.81 3.08
C PRO A 130 -11.60 -7.46 4.51
N PHE A 131 -11.67 -8.47 5.36
CA PHE A 131 -11.83 -8.33 6.80
C PHE A 131 -10.46 -8.48 7.46
N ILE A 132 -9.91 -7.36 7.92
CA ILE A 132 -8.61 -7.28 8.57
C ILE A 132 -8.73 -6.44 9.83
N LYS A 133 -8.22 -6.96 10.95
CA LYS A 133 -8.02 -6.15 12.15
C LYS A 133 -6.61 -5.56 12.13
N ILE A 134 -6.50 -4.26 11.89
CA ILE A 134 -5.24 -3.52 12.01
C ILE A 134 -5.04 -3.14 13.48
N VAL A 135 -3.88 -3.49 14.03
CA VAL A 135 -3.48 -3.21 15.41
C VAL A 135 -2.12 -2.51 15.45
N ASN A 136 -1.85 -1.78 16.53
CA ASN A 136 -0.51 -1.26 16.79
C ASN A 136 0.37 -2.39 17.35
N LEU A 137 1.50 -2.67 16.71
CA LEU A 137 2.45 -3.73 17.10
C LEU A 137 3.36 -3.32 18.25
N THR A 138 3.61 -2.02 18.43
CA THR A 138 4.45 -1.51 19.51
C THR A 138 3.60 -1.00 20.66
N SER A 139 3.60 -1.71 21.78
CA SER A 139 2.93 -1.35 23.04
C SER A 139 3.90 -0.61 23.97
N GLY A 140 4.25 0.63 23.64
CA GLY A 140 5.10 1.48 24.48
C GLY A 140 4.62 2.92 24.50
N LYS A 141 5.14 3.74 25.43
CA LYS A 141 4.79 5.17 25.64
C LYS A 141 5.02 6.10 24.42
N LEU A 142 5.35 5.57 23.25
CA LEU A 142 5.53 6.33 22.02
C LEU A 142 4.16 6.68 21.43
N SER A 143 4.01 7.91 20.93
CA SER A 143 2.76 8.42 20.35
C SER A 143 2.10 7.42 19.41
N SER A 144 0.78 7.23 19.55
CA SER A 144 -0.03 6.32 18.72
C SER A 144 0.08 6.60 17.21
N ARG A 145 0.51 7.81 16.81
CA ARG A 145 0.78 8.18 15.41
C ARG A 145 2.07 7.56 14.85
N LEU A 146 3.02 7.21 15.71
CA LEU A 146 4.33 6.66 15.34
C LEU A 146 4.43 5.15 15.57
N ALA A 147 3.39 4.53 16.12
CA ALA A 147 3.37 3.10 16.36
C ALA A 147 3.33 2.32 15.03
N GLN A 148 4.17 1.29 14.93
CA GLN A 148 4.13 0.39 13.79
C GLN A 148 2.77 -0.33 13.77
N LYS A 149 2.07 -0.28 12.63
CA LYS A 149 0.81 -1.00 12.45
C LYS A 149 1.08 -2.41 11.93
N GLY A 150 0.28 -3.37 12.38
CA GLY A 150 0.27 -4.74 11.91
C GLY A 150 -1.13 -5.28 11.84
N THR A 151 -1.27 -6.53 11.39
CA THR A 151 -2.55 -7.22 11.30
C THR A 151 -2.66 -8.25 12.40
N LYS A 152 -3.82 -8.33 13.06
CA LYS A 152 -4.12 -9.37 14.05
C LYS A 152 -5.13 -10.35 13.47
N GLY A 153 -4.77 -11.62 13.47
CA GLY A 153 -5.60 -12.70 12.98
C GLY A 153 -5.53 -12.90 11.46
N PRO A 154 -6.27 -13.90 10.95
CA PRO A 154 -6.34 -14.22 9.53
C PRO A 154 -6.95 -13.08 8.70
N LEU A 155 -6.40 -12.89 7.50
CA LEU A 155 -7.02 -12.09 6.44
C LEU A 155 -8.17 -12.91 5.84
N HIS A 156 -9.41 -12.49 6.04
CA HIS A 156 -10.57 -13.10 5.38
C HIS A 156 -11.02 -12.22 4.21
N CYS A 157 -10.91 -12.71 2.99
CA CYS A 157 -11.42 -12.03 1.80
C CYS A 157 -12.72 -12.71 1.37
N VAL A 158 -13.86 -12.11 1.69
CA VAL A 158 -15.17 -12.68 1.36
C VAL A 158 -15.56 -12.23 -0.06
N PRO A 159 -15.95 -13.14 -0.97
CA PRO A 159 -16.48 -12.76 -2.26
C PRO A 159 -17.80 -11.99 -2.09
N SER A 160 -17.99 -10.93 -2.87
CA SER A 160 -19.25 -10.17 -2.88
C SER A 160 -19.97 -10.41 -4.21
N ASP A 161 -21.28 -10.64 -4.14
CA ASP A 161 -22.13 -10.61 -5.33
C ASP A 161 -22.56 -9.17 -5.60
N VAL A 162 -21.95 -8.58 -6.63
CA VAL A 162 -22.20 -7.21 -7.03
C VAL A 162 -23.57 -7.09 -7.71
N GLN A 163 -24.05 -8.14 -8.40
CA GLN A 163 -25.35 -8.12 -9.07
C GLN A 163 -26.47 -8.11 -8.03
N ASP A 164 -26.36 -8.96 -7.01
CA ASP A 164 -27.30 -8.95 -5.89
C ASP A 164 -27.28 -7.60 -5.19
N THR A 165 -26.09 -7.08 -4.87
CA THR A 165 -25.95 -5.79 -4.18
C THR A 165 -26.58 -4.64 -4.97
N ALA A 166 -26.40 -4.62 -6.31
CA ALA A 166 -26.99 -3.59 -7.17
C ALA A 166 -28.51 -3.74 -7.30
N THR A 167 -29.02 -4.97 -7.36
CA THR A 167 -30.46 -5.25 -7.52
C THR A 167 -31.23 -4.99 -6.23
N ILE A 168 -30.58 -5.21 -5.08
CA ILE A 168 -31.18 -5.06 -3.75
C ILE A 168 -31.20 -3.58 -3.29
N LEU A 169 -30.49 -2.66 -3.96
CA LEU A 169 -30.44 -1.25 -3.55
C LEU A 169 -31.38 -0.35 -4.34
N PRO A 170 -32.16 0.54 -3.68
CA PRO A 170 -32.35 0.64 -2.23
C PRO A 170 -33.21 -0.52 -1.71
N ARG A 171 -32.81 -1.12 -0.57
CA ARG A 171 -33.61 -2.19 0.05
C ARG A 171 -35.01 -1.66 0.34
N PRO A 172 -36.07 -2.25 -0.22
CA PRO A 172 -37.41 -1.86 0.18
C PRO A 172 -37.59 -2.14 1.67
N VAL A 173 -38.37 -1.28 2.35
CA VAL A 173 -38.43 -1.19 3.83
C VAL A 173 -38.88 -2.51 4.48
N ASP A 174 -39.64 -3.31 3.75
CA ASP A 174 -40.09 -4.66 4.07
C ASP A 174 -38.94 -5.71 4.10
N THR A 175 -37.94 -5.56 3.24
CA THR A 175 -36.75 -6.43 3.17
C THR A 175 -35.57 -5.91 3.97
N SER A 176 -35.56 -4.62 4.33
CA SER A 176 -34.65 -4.13 5.35
C SER A 176 -35.10 -4.74 6.67
N MET A 177 -34.44 -5.83 7.10
CA MET A 177 -34.69 -6.49 8.39
C MET A 177 -34.56 -5.56 9.61
N MET A 178 -34.22 -4.29 9.40
CA MET A 178 -34.10 -3.26 10.41
C MET A 178 -34.75 -1.96 9.91
N VAL A 179 -35.68 -1.43 10.69
CA VAL A 179 -36.28 -0.11 10.52
C VAL A 179 -35.58 0.87 11.45
N ARG A 180 -35.15 2.01 10.90
CA ARG A 180 -34.57 3.09 11.70
C ARG A 180 -35.69 3.86 12.40
N LEU A 181 -35.71 3.82 13.73
CA LEU A 181 -36.76 4.43 14.55
C LEU A 181 -36.18 5.57 15.37
N GLN A 182 -36.78 6.76 15.23
CA GLN A 182 -36.41 7.96 15.95
C GLN A 182 -37.50 8.34 16.96
N LEU A 183 -37.16 8.27 18.23
CA LEU A 183 -38.02 8.72 19.32
C LEU A 183 -37.76 10.21 19.58
N LYS A 184 -38.82 11.01 19.50
CA LYS A 184 -38.81 12.42 19.87
C LYS A 184 -39.72 12.64 21.06
N ARG A 185 -39.26 13.43 22.04
CA ARG A 185 -40.11 13.83 23.18
C ARG A 185 -41.40 14.53 22.73
N ARG A 186 -41.33 15.29 21.63
CA ARG A 186 -42.48 15.86 20.91
C ARG A 186 -42.17 15.89 19.41
N LEU A 187 -43.15 15.59 18.55
CA LEU A 187 -42.96 15.54 17.09
C LEU A 187 -42.44 16.86 16.49
N LYS A 188 -42.85 18.00 17.08
CA LYS A 188 -42.41 19.34 16.68
C LYS A 188 -40.93 19.65 16.97
N TYR A 189 -40.24 18.82 17.76
CA TYR A 189 -38.84 19.05 18.08
C TYR A 189 -37.91 18.56 16.95
N LYS A 190 -36.84 19.32 16.69
CA LYS A 190 -35.78 18.90 15.77
C LYS A 190 -34.86 17.86 16.42
N ALA A 191 -34.61 17.98 17.72
CA ALA A 191 -33.76 17.06 18.46
C ALA A 191 -34.42 15.68 18.60
N VAL A 192 -33.65 14.63 18.31
CA VAL A 192 -34.02 13.23 18.55
C VAL A 192 -33.59 12.86 19.96
N TRP A 193 -34.49 12.26 20.72
CA TRP A 193 -34.20 11.79 22.08
C TRP A 193 -33.43 10.48 22.05
N GLU A 194 -33.86 9.56 21.19
CA GLU A 194 -33.25 8.25 21.05
C GLU A 194 -33.44 7.75 19.61
N GLU A 195 -32.43 7.04 19.10
CA GLU A 195 -32.44 6.47 17.76
C GLU A 195 -31.89 5.05 17.80
N GLN A 196 -32.67 4.11 17.28
CA GLN A 196 -32.31 2.70 17.22
C GLN A 196 -32.73 2.09 15.88
N LEU A 197 -32.03 1.03 15.47
CA LEU A 197 -32.44 0.15 14.40
C LEU A 197 -33.17 -1.02 15.04
N ILE A 198 -34.46 -1.18 14.75
CA ILE A 198 -35.28 -2.27 15.31
C ILE A 198 -35.68 -3.25 14.20
N ASN A 199 -35.78 -4.54 14.50
CA ASN A 199 -36.40 -5.51 13.60
C ASN A 199 -37.93 -5.42 13.78
N PRO A 200 -38.71 -5.10 12.75
CA PRO A 200 -40.16 -5.02 12.86
C PRO A 200 -40.85 -6.38 13.00
N ASN A 201 -40.13 -7.50 12.80
CA ASN A 201 -40.66 -8.86 12.86
C ASN A 201 -40.22 -9.64 14.12
N ASP A 202 -39.46 -9.02 15.03
CA ASP A 202 -39.22 -9.56 16.39
C ASP A 202 -40.38 -9.19 17.31
#